data_AF-A0A5K1DID6-F1
#
_entry.id   AF-A0A5K1DID6-F1
#
_cell.length_a   1.000
_cell.length_b   1.000
_cell.length_c   1.000
_cell.angle_alpha   90.00
_cell.angle_beta   90.00
_cell.angle_gamma   90.00
#
_symmetry.space_group_name_H-M   'P 1'
#
loop_
_entity.id
_entity.type
_entity.pdbx_description
1 polymer ?
#
loop_
_entity_poly.entity_id
_entity_poly.type
_entity_poly.pdbx_seq_one_letter_code
_entity_poly.pdbx_strand_id
1 'polypeptide(L)' 'EPLGHVDINLVNVINNGRINEKYHLANSKNGVIHIEMRWNLE' A
#
# COMPACT_ATOMS: atom_id res chain seq x y z
N GLU A 1 -9.93 -2.53 -18.56
CA GLU A 1 -9.78 -1.21 -17.89
C GLU A 1 -9.15 -1.39 -16.52
N PRO A 2 -8.43 -0.39 -15.98
CA PRO A 2 -7.86 -0.47 -14.63
C PRO A 2 -8.96 -0.54 -13.56
N LEU A 3 -8.75 -1.38 -12.52
CA LEU A 3 -9.73 -1.61 -11.44
C LEU A 3 -9.63 -0.59 -10.28
N GLY A 4 -8.65 0.32 -10.35
CA GLY A 4 -8.32 1.35 -9.36
C GLY A 4 -6.81 1.44 -9.09
N HIS A 5 -6.39 2.36 -8.21
CA HIS A 5 -4.98 2.50 -7.78
C HIS A 5 -4.89 2.93 -6.31
N VAL A 6 -3.70 2.81 -5.71
CA VAL A 6 -3.36 3.34 -4.39
C VAL A 6 -1.98 3.97 -4.44
N ASP A 7 -1.83 5.14 -3.83
CA ASP A 7 -0.52 5.77 -3.61
C ASP A 7 -0.02 5.42 -2.20
N ILE A 8 1.18 4.85 -2.11
CA ILE A 8 1.79 4.42 -0.85
C ILE A 8 3.00 5.31 -0.56
N ASN A 9 2.96 6.03 0.55
CA ASN A 9 4.11 6.81 1.00
C ASN A 9 5.17 5.89 1.64
N LEU A 10 6.31 5.73 0.95
CA LEU A 10 7.41 4.87 1.41
C LEU A 10 8.12 5.37 2.66
N VAL A 11 7.97 6.65 3.04
CA VAL A 11 8.57 7.20 4.27
C VAL A 11 8.16 6.38 5.49
N ASN A 12 6.89 5.97 5.56
CA ASN A 12 6.40 5.15 6.66
C ASN A 12 6.98 3.73 6.65
N VAL A 13 7.19 3.16 5.45
CA VAL A 13 7.78 1.82 5.29
C VAL A 13 9.25 1.82 5.68
N ILE A 14 9.98 2.87 5.31
CA ILE A 14 11.39 3.06 5.66
C ILE A 14 11.53 3.30 7.17
N ASN A 15 10.74 4.20 7.74
CA ASN A 15 10.83 4.54 9.17
C ASN A 15 10.44 3.37 10.08
N ASN A 16 9.44 2.58 9.68
CA ASN A 16 8.94 1.46 10.50
C ASN A 16 9.56 0.11 10.14
N GLY A 17 10.34 0.03 9.05
CA GLY A 17 10.88 -1.21 8.47
C GLY A 17 9.83 -2.14 7.83
N ARG A 18 8.55 -2.02 8.22
CA ARG A 18 7.43 -2.80 7.68
C ARG A 18 6.10 -2.03 7.80
N ILE A 19 5.22 -2.27 6.83
CA ILE A 19 3.79 -1.96 6.92
C ILE A 19 2.97 -3.21 6.61
N ASN A 20 1.75 -3.28 7.15
CA ASN A 20 0.80 -4.35 6.88
C ASN A 20 -0.62 -3.78 6.97
N GLU A 21 -1.08 -3.20 5.87
CA GLU A 21 -2.24 -2.30 5.88
C GLU A 21 -3.23 -2.62 4.76
N LYS A 22 -4.49 -2.27 4.98
CA LYS A 22 -5.54 -2.33 3.96
C LYS A 22 -5.73 -0.95 3.35
N TYR A 23 -5.77 -0.89 2.02
CA TYR A 23 -5.94 0.33 1.25
C TYR A 23 -7.19 0.26 0.39
N HIS A 24 -7.99 1.33 0.41
CA HIS A 24 -9.06 1.53 -0.55
C HIS A 24 -8.49 1.98 -1.88
N LEU A 25 -8.92 1.34 -2.96
CA LEU A 25 -8.50 1.72 -4.30
C LEU A 25 -9.24 2.99 -4.73
N ALA A 26 -8.47 4.02 -5.06
CA ALA A 26 -8.97 5.19 -5.76
C ALA A 26 -9.59 4.75 -7.10
N ASN A 27 -10.70 5.40 -7.48
CA ASN A 27 -11.51 5.06 -8.65
C ASN A 27 -12.10 3.64 -8.63
N SER A 28 -12.29 3.06 -7.45
CA SER A 28 -12.99 1.78 -7.27
C SER A 28 -14.15 1.92 -6.28
N LYS A 29 -15.31 1.35 -6.60
CA LYS A 29 -16.51 1.48 -5.76
C LYS A 29 -16.33 0.84 -4.38
N ASN A 30 -15.75 -0.36 -4.33
CA ASN A 30 -15.52 -1.15 -3.12
C ASN A 30 -14.15 -1.85 -3.12
N GLY A 31 -13.24 -1.45 -4.02
CA GLY A 31 -11.93 -2.08 -4.15
C GLY A 31 -11.09 -1.87 -2.90
N VAL A 32 -10.63 -2.96 -2.31
CA VAL A 32 -9.70 -2.95 -1.19
C VAL A 32 -8.57 -3.89 -1.51
N ILE A 33 -7.34 -3.44 -1.28
CA ILE A 33 -6.14 -4.28 -1.37
C ILE A 33 -5.47 -4.33 -0.01
N HIS A 34 -5.03 -5.51 0.41
CA HIS A 34 -4.24 -5.70 1.61
C HIS A 34 -2.78 -5.87 1.18
N ILE A 35 -1.91 -4.97 1.65
CA ILE A 35 -0.50 -4.94 1.27
C ILE A 35 0.35 -5.06 2.53
N GLU A 36 1.19 -6.10 2.54
CA GLU A 36 2.38 -6.15 3.39
C GLU A 36 3.58 -5.70 2.58
N MET A 37 4.35 -4.76 3.11
CA MET A 37 5.59 -4.28 2.50
C MET A 37 6.67 -4.17 3.57
N ARG A 38 7.90 -4.57 3.22
CA ARG A 38 9.07 -4.49 4.10
C ARG A 38 10.18 -3.73 3.39
N TRP A 39 10.92 -2.94 4.16
CA TRP A 39 12.12 -2.27 3.70
C TRP A 39 13.34 -2.99 4.29
N ASN A 40 14.13 -3.62 3.42
CA ASN A 40 15.38 -4.27 3.79
C ASN A 40 16.53 -3.46 3.21
N LEU A 41 17.55 -3.18 4.02
CA LEU A 41 18.81 -2.56 3.60
C LEU A 41 19.89 -3.61 3.27
N GLU A 42 19.54 -4.89 3.37
CA GLU A 42 20.40 -6.05 3.09
C GLU A 42 20.55 -6.31 1.60
#